data_AF-A0A2M9L4E3-F1
#
_entry.id   AF-A0A2M9L4E3-F1
#
_cell.length_a   1.000
_cell.length_b   1.000
_cell.length_c   1.000
_cell.angle_alpha   90.00
_cell.angle_beta   90.00
_cell.angle_gamma   90.00
#
_symmetry.space_group_name_H-M   'P 1'
#
loop_
_entity.id
_entity.type
_entity.pdbx_description
1 polymer ?
#
loop_
_entity_poly.entity_id
_entity_poly.type
_entity_poly.pdbx_seq_one_letter_code
_entity_poly.pdbx_strand_id
1 'polypeptide(L)'
;MPDAERSALWRRRLHEAEAGLTRYLVSLGDQPQLAEWFALQGEIFADLPDGAAPSAQWQRLFFRGQALMERFLVRHYGEQVLAAWAASNAEVHRTVEPDHGRGAADPIHRIARQAELYGSDYEFDDAQPPGPRHAALTITHCAIWDYREQARRSGVTITLASPCTYCTHALSANIRAKGFRPAHRLLSGPTGHGCHWEASAEEEADETTGAP
;
A
#
# COMPACT_ATOMS: atom_id res chain seq x y z
N MET A 1 -4.83 -5.75 17.07
CA MET A 1 -3.54 -5.02 17.15
C MET A 1 -3.56 -4.03 18.31
N PRO A 2 -2.68 -4.19 19.33
CA PRO A 2 -2.46 -3.23 20.41
C PRO A 2 -2.01 -1.84 19.90
N ASP A 3 -2.26 -0.77 20.67
CA ASP A 3 -1.99 0.60 20.23
C ASP A 3 -0.51 0.87 19.91
N ALA A 4 0.40 0.36 20.74
CA ALA A 4 1.85 0.51 20.53
C ALA A 4 2.31 -0.16 19.22
N GLU A 5 1.74 -1.31 18.88
CA GLU A 5 2.00 -2.00 17.61
C GLU A 5 1.43 -1.21 16.43
N ARG A 6 0.22 -0.64 16.57
CA ARG A 6 -0.36 0.26 15.55
C ARG A 6 0.52 1.50 15.33
N SER A 7 1.00 2.15 16.39
CA SER A 7 1.93 3.29 16.31
C SER A 7 3.23 2.91 15.61
N ALA A 8 3.81 1.74 15.93
CA ALA A 8 5.00 1.24 15.24
C ALA A 8 4.74 1.00 13.75
N LEU A 9 3.59 0.41 13.41
CA LEU A 9 3.25 0.14 12.03
C LEU A 9 2.99 1.42 11.23
N TRP A 10 2.31 2.43 11.78
CA TRP A 10 2.14 3.72 11.12
C TRP A 10 3.46 4.42 10.81
N ARG A 11 4.38 4.46 11.79
CA ARG A 11 5.74 5.01 11.59
C ARG A 11 6.46 4.32 10.45
N ARG A 12 6.43 2.99 10.46
CA ARG A 12 7.03 2.17 9.42
C ARG A 12 6.43 2.46 8.05
N ARG A 13 5.10 2.56 7.94
CA ARG A 13 4.41 2.86 6.67
C ARG A 13 4.74 4.24 6.14
N LEU A 14 4.89 5.24 7.02
CA LEU A 14 5.31 6.58 6.61
C LEU A 14 6.75 6.56 6.08
N HIS A 15 7.67 5.90 6.80
CA HIS A 15 9.05 5.78 6.36
C HIS A 15 9.18 5.04 5.02
N GLU A 16 8.45 3.94 4.85
CA GLU A 16 8.46 3.18 3.59
C GLU A 16 7.96 4.03 2.41
N ALA A 17 6.91 4.83 2.60
CA ALA A 17 6.34 5.67 1.57
C ALA A 17 7.28 6.83 1.17
N GLU A 18 7.93 7.47 2.15
CA GLU A 18 8.92 8.52 1.92
C GLU A 18 10.17 7.96 1.22
N ALA A 19 10.74 6.87 1.74
CA ALA A 19 11.94 6.27 1.19
C ALA A 19 11.72 5.77 -0.25
N GLY A 20 10.55 5.19 -0.52
CA GLY A 20 10.22 4.70 -1.85
C GLY A 20 9.92 5.84 -2.84
N LEU A 21 9.39 6.99 -2.38
CA LEU A 21 9.30 8.20 -3.19
C LEU A 21 10.71 8.76 -3.48
N THR A 22 11.57 8.91 -2.48
CA THR A 22 12.97 9.34 -2.67
C THR A 22 13.67 8.46 -3.70
N ARG A 23 13.55 7.13 -3.56
CA ARG A 23 14.10 6.17 -4.52
C ARG A 23 13.54 6.36 -5.93
N TYR A 24 12.23 6.61 -6.05
CA TYR A 24 11.58 6.83 -7.33
C TYR A 24 12.12 8.10 -8.00
N LEU A 25 12.21 9.21 -7.26
CA LEU A 25 12.73 10.48 -7.77
C LEU A 25 14.18 10.36 -8.23
N VAL A 26 15.02 9.65 -7.48
CA VAL A 26 16.41 9.34 -7.90
C VAL A 26 16.43 8.54 -9.21
N SER A 27 15.50 7.61 -9.40
CA SER A 27 15.45 6.77 -10.60
C SER A 27 15.09 7.52 -11.89
N LEU A 28 14.53 8.74 -11.79
CA LEU A 28 14.20 9.55 -12.97
C LEU A 28 15.43 10.18 -13.63
N GLY A 29 16.61 10.16 -12.99
CA GLY A 29 17.90 10.54 -13.58
C GLY A 29 18.11 12.03 -13.81
N ASP A 30 17.05 12.82 -14.05
CA ASP A 30 17.09 14.27 -13.93
C ASP A 30 17.11 14.65 -12.46
N GLN A 31 17.83 15.72 -12.11
CA GLN A 31 17.73 16.37 -10.79
C GLN A 31 16.25 16.72 -10.62
N PRO A 32 15.47 15.95 -9.82
CA PRO A 32 14.09 16.29 -9.56
C PRO A 32 14.10 17.65 -8.88
N GLN A 33 12.96 18.27 -8.65
CA GLN A 33 12.89 19.51 -7.89
C GLN A 33 13.34 19.23 -6.44
N LEU A 34 14.64 19.03 -6.18
CA LEU A 34 15.22 18.54 -4.93
C LEU A 34 14.93 19.54 -3.82
N ALA A 35 14.97 20.82 -4.15
CA ALA A 35 14.53 21.88 -3.26
C ALA A 35 13.05 21.73 -2.87
N GLU A 36 12.16 21.42 -3.83
CA GLU A 36 10.74 21.18 -3.54
C GLU A 36 10.53 19.86 -2.78
N TRP A 37 11.31 18.81 -3.08
CA TRP A 37 11.29 17.56 -2.34
C TRP A 37 11.75 17.74 -0.89
N PHE A 38 12.86 18.45 -0.65
CA PHE A 38 13.35 18.74 0.69
C PHE A 38 12.36 19.61 1.48
N ALA A 39 11.75 20.60 0.83
CA ALA A 39 10.68 21.38 1.44
C ALA A 39 9.49 20.49 1.82
N LEU A 40 9.07 19.60 0.91
CA LEU A 40 7.98 18.65 1.16
C LEU A 40 8.29 17.68 2.30
N GLN A 41 9.52 17.15 2.39
CA GLN A 41 9.94 16.33 3.53
C GLN A 41 9.82 17.11 4.84
N GLY A 42 10.23 18.38 4.85
CA GLY A 42 10.03 19.28 5.98
C GLY A 42 8.55 19.40 6.39
N GLU A 43 7.63 19.53 5.42
CA GLU A 43 6.19 19.57 5.69
C GLU A 43 5.62 18.22 6.15
N ILE A 44 6.08 17.10 5.55
CA ILE A 44 5.66 15.75 5.92
C ILE A 44 5.98 15.49 7.39
N PHE A 45 7.20 15.82 7.82
CA PHE A 45 7.72 15.55 9.16
C PHE A 45 7.59 16.72 10.13
N ALA A 46 6.91 17.80 9.75
CA ALA A 46 6.52 18.86 10.69
C ALA A 46 5.72 18.26 11.86
N ASP A 47 5.91 18.73 13.08
CA ASP A 47 5.17 18.24 14.24
C ASP A 47 5.31 16.72 14.48
N LEU A 48 6.48 16.15 14.19
CA LEU A 48 6.77 14.75 14.44
C LEU A 48 6.45 14.41 15.91
N PRO A 49 5.51 13.49 16.18
CA PRO A 49 5.12 13.19 17.55
C PRO A 49 6.21 12.37 18.24
N ASP A 50 6.21 12.38 19.57
CA ASP A 50 7.12 11.56 20.37
C ASP A 50 7.02 10.07 19.98
N GLY A 51 8.13 9.34 20.11
CA GLY A 51 8.18 7.92 19.74
C GLY A 51 7.18 7.03 20.49
N ALA A 52 6.69 7.47 21.65
CA ALA A 52 5.67 6.80 22.46
C ALA A 52 4.25 7.36 22.25
N ALA A 53 4.05 8.25 21.28
CA ALA A 53 2.76 8.87 21.04
C ALA A 53 1.69 7.84 20.62
N PRO A 54 0.41 8.08 20.98
CA PRO A 54 -0.71 7.22 20.60
C PRO A 54 -0.86 7.06 19.09
N SER A 55 -1.41 5.92 18.68
CA SER A 55 -1.58 5.54 17.26
C SER A 55 -2.27 6.62 16.42
N ALA A 56 -3.27 7.29 16.98
CA ALA A 56 -4.02 8.34 16.29
C ALA A 56 -3.14 9.53 15.83
N GLN A 57 -2.05 9.85 16.55
CA GLN A 57 -1.13 10.91 16.14
C GLN A 57 -0.32 10.48 14.91
N TRP A 58 0.22 9.27 14.95
CA TRP A 58 0.97 8.68 13.84
C TRP A 58 0.10 8.44 12.59
N GLN A 59 -1.16 8.05 12.78
CA GLN A 59 -2.13 7.93 11.69
C GLN A 59 -2.36 9.25 10.97
N ARG A 60 -2.57 10.35 11.71
CA ARG A 60 -2.74 11.69 11.10
C ARG A 60 -1.50 12.11 10.32
N LEU A 61 -0.32 11.89 10.89
CA LEU A 61 0.94 12.17 10.21
C LEU A 61 1.08 11.37 8.92
N PHE A 62 0.78 10.07 8.96
CA PHE A 62 0.81 9.20 7.79
C PHE A 62 -0.12 9.70 6.68
N PHE A 63 -1.40 9.98 6.99
CA PHE A 63 -2.35 10.43 5.98
C PHE A 63 -2.00 11.80 5.41
N ARG A 64 -1.53 12.74 6.24
CA ARG A 64 -1.00 14.02 5.77
C ARG A 64 0.18 13.80 4.82
N GLY A 65 1.14 12.98 5.23
CA GLY A 65 2.32 12.66 4.42
C GLY A 65 1.95 12.02 3.09
N GLN A 66 1.04 11.04 3.10
CA GLN A 66 0.55 10.39 1.89
C GLN A 66 -0.10 11.38 0.93
N ALA A 67 -0.99 12.26 1.44
CA ALA A 67 -1.66 13.26 0.62
C ALA A 67 -0.67 14.29 0.04
N LEU A 68 0.35 14.70 0.80
CA LEU A 68 1.41 15.59 0.34
C LEU A 68 2.23 14.94 -0.79
N MET A 69 2.63 13.68 -0.63
CA MET A 69 3.36 12.92 -1.65
C MET A 69 2.53 12.70 -2.92
N GLU A 70 1.26 12.32 -2.79
CA GLU A 70 0.34 12.18 -3.92
C GLU A 70 0.18 13.49 -4.69
N ARG A 71 -0.06 14.60 -3.97
CA ARG A 71 -0.19 15.94 -4.58
C ARG A 71 1.07 16.36 -5.32
N PHE A 72 2.24 16.15 -4.73
CA PHE A 72 3.53 16.43 -5.36
C PHE A 72 3.65 15.65 -6.67
N LEU A 73 3.47 14.33 -6.61
CA LEU A 73 3.58 13.46 -7.78
C LEU A 73 2.61 13.83 -8.91
N VAL A 74 1.33 14.01 -8.61
CA VAL A 74 0.34 14.35 -9.64
C VAL A 74 0.59 15.73 -10.22
N ARG A 75 1.01 16.71 -9.40
CA ARG A 75 1.33 18.06 -9.89
C ARG A 75 2.48 18.06 -10.88
N HIS A 76 3.54 17.28 -10.64
CA HIS A 76 4.75 17.31 -11.46
C HIS A 76 4.72 16.30 -12.62
N TYR A 77 4.02 15.17 -12.45
CA TYR A 77 4.12 14.03 -13.37
C TYR A 77 2.76 13.46 -13.82
N GLY A 78 1.63 13.95 -13.29
CA GLY A 78 0.29 13.41 -13.56
C GLY A 78 0.01 12.07 -12.84
N GLU A 79 -1.23 11.57 -12.97
CA GLU A 79 -1.68 10.35 -12.25
C GLU A 79 -1.00 9.06 -12.73
N GLN A 80 -0.53 9.00 -13.98
CA GLN A 80 0.15 7.83 -14.55
C GLN A 80 1.42 7.45 -13.80
N VAL A 81 2.01 8.39 -13.06
CA VAL A 81 3.23 8.18 -12.26
C VAL A 81 3.02 7.23 -11.08
N LEU A 82 1.78 7.10 -10.61
CA LEU A 82 1.45 6.42 -9.35
C LEU A 82 1.80 4.92 -9.39
N ALA A 83 1.72 4.28 -10.56
CA ALA A 83 2.11 2.90 -10.74
C ALA A 83 3.63 2.70 -10.57
N ALA A 84 4.44 3.62 -11.10
CA ALA A 84 5.89 3.57 -10.99
C ALA A 84 6.35 3.89 -9.56
N TRP A 85 5.72 4.86 -8.90
CA TRP A 85 5.96 5.14 -7.49
C TRP A 85 5.59 3.94 -6.61
N ALA A 86 4.43 3.32 -6.83
CA ALA A 86 4.02 2.10 -6.13
C ALA A 86 5.03 0.96 -6.29
N ALA A 87 5.58 0.77 -7.48
CA ALA A 87 6.65 -0.21 -7.73
C ALA A 87 7.93 0.12 -6.94
N SER A 88 8.31 1.40 -6.88
CA SER A 88 9.48 1.84 -6.09
C SER A 88 9.27 1.62 -4.59
N ASN A 89 8.08 1.91 -4.07
CA ASN A 89 7.71 1.61 -2.68
C ASN A 89 7.78 0.10 -2.41
N ALA A 90 7.30 -0.73 -3.34
CA ALA A 90 7.36 -2.19 -3.22
C ALA A 90 8.79 -2.74 -3.10
N GLU A 91 9.78 -2.12 -3.75
CA GLU A 91 11.19 -2.51 -3.57
C GLU A 91 11.73 -2.17 -2.17
N VAL A 92 11.36 -1.00 -1.63
CA VAL A 92 11.68 -0.67 -0.23
C VAL A 92 11.00 -1.67 0.69
N HIS A 93 9.71 -1.95 0.46
CA HIS A 93 8.94 -2.93 1.22
C HIS A 93 9.58 -4.31 1.20
N ARG A 94 10.05 -4.79 0.05
CA ARG A 94 10.74 -6.07 -0.08
C ARG A 94 12.00 -6.14 0.78
N THR A 95 12.70 -5.01 0.93
CA THR A 95 13.93 -4.91 1.72
C THR A 95 13.66 -4.91 3.22
N VAL A 96 12.61 -4.21 3.67
CA VAL A 96 12.35 -4.03 5.11
C VAL A 96 11.43 -5.11 5.69
N GLU A 97 10.57 -5.72 4.89
CA GLU A 97 9.59 -6.71 5.36
C GLU A 97 10.17 -8.13 5.35
N PRO A 98 10.24 -8.81 6.50
CA PRO A 98 10.79 -10.16 6.58
C PRO A 98 9.95 -11.14 5.75
N ASP A 99 10.63 -12.05 5.05
CA ASP A 99 9.99 -13.26 4.53
C ASP A 99 9.81 -14.24 5.68
N HIS A 100 8.58 -14.70 5.88
CA HIS A 100 8.27 -15.69 6.91
C HIS A 100 8.24 -17.11 6.35
N GLY A 101 8.66 -17.28 5.09
CA GLY A 101 8.71 -18.58 4.42
C GLY A 101 7.34 -19.16 4.07
N ARG A 102 6.27 -18.34 4.06
CA ARG A 102 4.90 -18.81 3.79
C ARG A 102 4.47 -18.67 2.33
N GLY A 103 5.39 -18.31 1.43
CA GLY A 103 5.10 -18.10 0.01
C GLY A 103 4.01 -17.05 -0.22
N ALA A 104 3.03 -17.35 -1.07
CA ALA A 104 1.95 -16.44 -1.45
C ALA A 104 1.14 -15.91 -0.25
N ALA A 105 1.11 -16.66 0.86
CA ALA A 105 0.44 -16.21 2.08
C ALA A 105 1.11 -14.98 2.72
N ASP A 106 2.41 -14.75 2.54
CA ASP A 106 3.12 -13.61 3.15
C ASP A 106 2.60 -12.23 2.68
N PRO A 107 2.55 -11.93 1.37
CA PRO A 107 1.99 -10.66 0.91
C PRO A 107 0.50 -10.52 1.24
N ILE A 108 -0.29 -11.60 1.29
CA ILE A 108 -1.71 -11.53 1.65
C ILE A 108 -1.90 -11.22 3.15
N HIS A 109 -1.14 -11.86 4.05
CA HIS A 109 -1.17 -11.51 5.47
C HIS A 109 -0.71 -10.07 5.73
N ARG A 110 0.19 -9.53 4.89
CA ARG A 110 0.53 -8.11 4.94
C ARG A 110 -0.69 -7.24 4.59
N ILE A 111 -1.47 -7.59 3.58
CA ILE A 111 -2.71 -6.86 3.24
C ILE A 111 -3.69 -6.92 4.42
N ALA A 112 -3.85 -8.09 5.06
CA ALA A 112 -4.67 -8.23 6.26
C ALA A 112 -4.19 -7.32 7.41
N ARG A 113 -2.88 -7.27 7.69
CA ARG A 113 -2.31 -6.33 8.69
C ARG A 113 -2.56 -4.87 8.32
N GLN A 114 -2.53 -4.52 7.03
CA GLN A 114 -2.82 -3.17 6.56
C GLN A 114 -4.30 -2.81 6.73
N ALA A 115 -5.21 -3.75 6.41
CA ALA A 115 -6.63 -3.61 6.62
C ALA A 115 -6.94 -3.39 8.12
N GLU A 116 -6.35 -4.20 9.00
CA GLU A 116 -6.48 -4.04 10.44
C GLU A 116 -5.97 -2.67 10.95
N LEU A 117 -4.83 -2.21 10.43
CA LEU A 117 -4.26 -0.91 10.76
C LEU A 117 -5.23 0.23 10.42
N TYR A 118 -5.91 0.12 9.28
CA TYR A 118 -6.93 1.07 8.83
C TYR A 118 -8.26 0.93 9.55
N GLY A 119 -8.48 -0.16 10.30
CA GLY A 119 -9.78 -0.48 10.90
C GLY A 119 -10.80 -0.99 9.88
N SER A 120 -10.33 -1.64 8.82
CA SER A 120 -11.16 -2.30 7.80
C SER A 120 -11.54 -3.71 8.24
N ASP A 121 -12.71 -4.18 7.83
CA ASP A 121 -13.15 -5.56 8.04
C ASP A 121 -12.66 -6.44 6.90
N TYR A 122 -12.21 -7.65 7.22
CA TYR A 122 -11.67 -8.59 6.24
C TYR A 122 -11.83 -10.04 6.68
N GLU A 123 -11.82 -10.92 5.69
CA GLU A 123 -11.98 -12.36 5.85
C GLU A 123 -11.03 -13.08 4.87
N PHE A 124 -10.44 -14.19 5.33
CA PHE A 124 -9.74 -15.13 4.47
C PHE A 124 -10.73 -16.11 3.86
N ASP A 125 -10.40 -16.69 2.71
CA ASP A 125 -11.22 -17.74 2.12
C ASP A 125 -11.07 -19.05 2.92
N ASP A 126 -12.11 -19.43 3.67
CA ASP A 126 -12.14 -20.66 4.46
C ASP A 126 -12.11 -21.92 3.58
N ALA A 127 -12.64 -21.86 2.36
CA ALA A 127 -12.65 -22.99 1.42
C ALA A 127 -11.27 -23.22 0.79
N GLN A 128 -10.46 -22.16 0.69
CA GLN A 128 -9.09 -22.22 0.19
C GLN A 128 -8.14 -21.43 1.10
N PRO A 129 -7.74 -22.00 2.25
CA PRO A 129 -6.92 -21.29 3.22
C PRO A 129 -5.57 -20.87 2.62
N PRO A 130 -4.97 -19.76 3.11
CA PRO A 130 -3.69 -19.26 2.60
C PRO A 130 -2.58 -20.31 2.61
N GLY A 131 -1.95 -20.53 1.45
CA GLY A 131 -0.85 -21.46 1.27
C GLY A 131 0.33 -20.87 0.51
N PRO A 132 1.39 -21.66 0.28
CA PRO A 132 2.63 -21.18 -0.33
C PRO A 132 2.50 -20.82 -1.81
N ARG A 133 1.57 -21.44 -2.55
CA ARG A 133 1.37 -21.20 -3.99
C ARG A 133 0.19 -20.28 -4.30
N HIS A 134 -0.75 -20.18 -3.38
CA HIS A 134 -1.95 -19.36 -3.53
C HIS A 134 -2.44 -18.89 -2.17
N ALA A 135 -2.84 -17.63 -2.09
CA ALA A 135 -3.55 -17.08 -0.95
C ALA A 135 -4.48 -15.96 -1.41
N ALA A 136 -5.62 -15.85 -0.74
CA ALA A 136 -6.63 -14.84 -1.03
C ALA A 136 -7.20 -14.22 0.25
N LEU A 137 -7.70 -13.00 0.12
CA LEU A 137 -8.31 -12.20 1.19
C LEU A 137 -9.41 -11.33 0.60
N THR A 138 -10.53 -11.22 1.30
CA THR A 138 -11.58 -10.25 1.00
C THR A 138 -11.65 -9.19 2.09
N ILE A 139 -11.43 -7.93 1.72
CA ILE A 139 -11.79 -6.78 2.56
C ILE A 139 -13.27 -6.49 2.31
N THR A 140 -14.12 -6.81 3.28
CA THR A 140 -15.59 -6.69 3.20
C THR A 140 -16.07 -5.27 3.49
N HIS A 141 -15.28 -4.49 4.23
CA HIS A 141 -15.49 -3.06 4.47
C HIS A 141 -14.15 -2.30 4.50
N CYS A 142 -13.99 -1.32 3.62
CA CYS A 142 -12.76 -0.56 3.43
C CYS A 142 -12.80 0.78 4.19
N ALA A 143 -12.30 0.83 5.41
CA ALA A 143 -12.32 2.04 6.24
C ALA A 143 -11.50 3.22 5.65
N ILE A 144 -10.49 2.93 4.80
CA ILE A 144 -9.75 4.00 4.10
C ILE A 144 -10.59 4.65 2.99
N TRP A 145 -11.53 3.92 2.41
CA TRP A 145 -12.52 4.48 1.48
C TRP A 145 -13.37 5.51 2.22
N ASP A 146 -13.96 5.11 3.35
CA ASP A 146 -14.80 5.98 4.18
C ASP A 146 -14.07 7.23 4.64
N TYR A 147 -12.83 7.08 5.10
CA TYR A 147 -11.97 8.20 5.49
C TYR A 147 -11.80 9.21 4.34
N ARG A 148 -11.50 8.73 3.12
CA ARG A 148 -11.30 9.59 1.95
C ARG A 148 -12.59 10.24 1.46
N GLU A 149 -13.70 9.51 1.45
CA GLU A 149 -15.01 10.09 1.12
C GLU A 149 -15.44 11.14 2.14
N GLN A 150 -15.21 10.89 3.43
CA GLN A 150 -15.49 11.86 4.48
C GLN A 150 -14.64 13.12 4.29
N ALA A 151 -13.34 12.98 4.02
CA ALA A 151 -12.46 14.11 3.73
C ALA A 151 -12.95 14.91 2.50
N ARG A 152 -13.38 14.22 1.42
CA ARG A 152 -13.93 14.87 0.23
C ARG A 152 -15.20 15.66 0.55
N ARG A 153 -16.13 15.08 1.32
CA ARG A 153 -17.35 15.76 1.78
C ARG A 153 -17.06 16.96 2.68
N SER A 154 -15.96 16.91 3.43
CA SER A 154 -15.46 18.03 4.24
C SER A 154 -14.67 19.08 3.44
N GLY A 155 -14.63 18.97 2.10
CA GLY A 155 -14.02 19.97 1.22
C GLY A 155 -12.51 19.81 1.00
N VAL A 156 -11.91 18.71 1.46
CA VAL A 156 -10.50 18.40 1.16
C VAL A 156 -10.37 18.08 -0.32
N THR A 157 -9.48 18.78 -1.02
CA THR A 157 -9.16 18.48 -2.42
C THR A 157 -8.48 17.11 -2.52
N ILE A 158 -9.22 16.11 -2.95
CA ILE A 158 -8.68 14.78 -3.25
C ILE A 158 -8.12 14.79 -4.67
N THR A 159 -6.83 14.47 -4.77
CA THR A 159 -6.07 14.52 -6.02
C THR A 159 -6.42 13.36 -6.97
N LEU A 160 -6.91 12.24 -6.42
CA LEU A 160 -7.24 11.03 -7.17
C LEU A 160 -8.74 10.94 -7.45
N ALA A 161 -9.09 10.50 -8.66
CA ALA A 161 -10.49 10.27 -9.04
C ALA A 161 -11.20 9.22 -8.17
N SER A 162 -10.47 8.22 -7.68
CA SER A 162 -10.99 7.18 -6.80
C SER A 162 -10.08 6.93 -5.59
N PRO A 163 -10.64 6.72 -4.39
CA PRO A 163 -9.88 6.24 -3.23
C PRO A 163 -9.09 4.95 -3.48
N CYS A 164 -9.47 4.15 -4.48
CA CYS A 164 -8.81 2.89 -4.79
C CYS A 164 -7.60 3.02 -5.72
N THR A 165 -7.45 4.11 -6.50
CA THR A 165 -6.48 4.21 -7.61
C THR A 165 -5.06 3.87 -7.17
N TYR A 166 -4.54 4.53 -6.14
CA TYR A 166 -3.20 4.25 -5.65
C TYR A 166 -3.11 2.92 -4.89
N CYS A 167 -4.15 2.56 -4.13
CA CYS A 167 -4.17 1.32 -3.35
C CYS A 167 -4.02 0.08 -4.23
N THR A 168 -4.70 0.03 -5.38
CA THR A 168 -4.61 -1.13 -6.28
C THR A 168 -3.22 -1.26 -6.90
N HIS A 169 -2.58 -0.14 -7.27
CA HIS A 169 -1.19 -0.14 -7.71
C HIS A 169 -0.23 -0.61 -6.61
N ALA A 170 -0.34 -0.05 -5.40
CA ALA A 170 0.54 -0.36 -4.27
C ALA A 170 0.44 -1.83 -3.84
N LEU A 171 -0.77 -2.37 -3.69
CA LEU A 171 -0.97 -3.75 -3.27
C LEU A 171 -0.53 -4.74 -4.35
N SER A 172 -0.84 -4.45 -5.62
CA SER A 172 -0.36 -5.27 -6.74
C SER A 172 1.17 -5.27 -6.84
N ALA A 173 1.81 -4.12 -6.65
CA ALA A 173 3.27 -4.01 -6.65
C ALA A 173 3.92 -4.78 -5.50
N ASN A 174 3.33 -4.74 -4.29
CA ASN A 174 3.80 -5.52 -3.15
C ASN A 174 3.78 -7.02 -3.40
N ILE A 175 2.71 -7.54 -3.99
CA ILE A 175 2.58 -8.96 -4.35
C ILE A 175 3.66 -9.33 -5.40
N ARG A 176 3.82 -8.50 -6.46
CA ARG A 176 4.84 -8.71 -7.50
C ARG A 176 6.26 -8.68 -6.97
N ALA A 177 6.57 -7.76 -6.06
CA ALA A 177 7.90 -7.66 -5.45
C ALA A 177 8.26 -8.92 -4.62
N LYS A 178 7.26 -9.70 -4.19
CA LYS A 178 7.46 -11.01 -3.55
C LYS A 178 7.45 -12.19 -4.55
N GLY A 179 7.43 -11.92 -5.85
CA GLY A 179 7.50 -12.95 -6.91
C GLY A 179 6.17 -13.62 -7.24
N PHE A 180 5.04 -13.01 -6.87
CA PHE A 180 3.71 -13.57 -7.12
C PHE A 180 2.91 -12.73 -8.12
N ARG A 181 2.01 -13.38 -8.84
CA ARG A 181 1.03 -12.73 -9.72
C ARG A 181 -0.15 -12.21 -8.89
N PRO A 182 -0.40 -10.88 -8.87
CA PRO A 182 -1.56 -10.32 -8.20
C PRO A 182 -2.82 -10.44 -9.07
N ALA A 183 -3.95 -10.70 -8.42
CA ALA A 183 -5.26 -10.40 -8.97
C ALA A 183 -6.09 -9.64 -7.92
N HIS A 184 -7.00 -8.78 -8.36
CA HIS A 184 -7.91 -8.10 -7.47
C HIS A 184 -9.23 -7.76 -8.15
N ARG A 185 -10.26 -7.56 -7.32
CA ARG A 185 -11.57 -7.08 -7.75
C ARG A 185 -12.09 -6.07 -6.74
N LEU A 186 -12.58 -4.93 -7.22
CA LEU A 186 -13.29 -3.99 -6.36
C LEU A 186 -14.71 -4.51 -6.09
N LEU A 187 -15.15 -4.40 -4.85
CA LEU A 187 -16.45 -4.89 -4.39
C LEU A 187 -17.29 -3.70 -3.91
N SER A 188 -18.59 -3.79 -4.17
CA SER A 188 -19.60 -2.91 -3.59
C SER A 188 -20.71 -3.79 -3.06
N GLY A 189 -21.00 -3.68 -1.76
CA GLY A 189 -21.98 -4.53 -1.08
C GLY A 189 -22.73 -3.79 0.02
N PRO A 190 -23.59 -4.51 0.77
CA PRO A 190 -24.42 -3.93 1.83
C PRO A 190 -23.61 -3.27 2.96
N THR A 191 -22.39 -3.77 3.21
CA THR A 191 -21.44 -3.26 4.21
C THR A 191 -20.57 -2.13 3.69
N GLY A 192 -20.77 -1.69 2.43
CA GLY A 192 -20.02 -0.60 1.80
C GLY A 192 -19.06 -1.08 0.71
N HIS A 193 -17.97 -0.32 0.53
CA HIS A 193 -16.95 -0.62 -0.46
C HIS A 193 -15.91 -1.58 0.09
N GLY A 194 -15.48 -2.54 -0.74
CA GLY A 194 -14.52 -3.57 -0.38
C GLY A 194 -13.61 -3.92 -1.55
N CYS A 195 -12.74 -4.91 -1.34
CA CYS A 195 -11.92 -5.46 -2.42
C CYS A 195 -11.49 -6.90 -2.11
N HIS A 196 -11.41 -7.71 -3.16
CA HIS A 196 -10.83 -9.04 -3.12
C HIS A 196 -9.39 -8.98 -3.65
N TRP A 197 -8.48 -9.71 -3.01
CA TRP A 197 -7.06 -9.79 -3.37
C TRP A 197 -6.58 -11.22 -3.40
N GLU A 198 -5.82 -11.57 -4.42
CA GLU A 198 -5.20 -12.88 -4.60
C GLU A 198 -3.71 -12.72 -4.92
N ALA A 199 -2.91 -13.64 -4.41
CA ALA A 199 -1.53 -13.86 -4.80
C ALA A 199 -1.39 -15.30 -5.26
N SER A 200 -0.87 -15.50 -6.47
CA SER A 200 -0.63 -16.84 -7.04
C SER A 200 0.81 -16.95 -7.52
N ALA A 201 1.42 -18.12 -7.36
CA ALA A 201 2.66 -18.45 -8.06
C ALA A 201 2.39 -18.42 -9.57
N GLU A 202 3.38 -18.00 -10.36
CA GLU A 202 3.31 -18.26 -11.81
C GLU A 202 3.28 -19.78 -11.99
N GLU A 203 2.35 -20.28 -12.82
CA GLU A 203 2.39 -21.68 -13.23
C GLU A 203 3.74 -21.86 -13.97
N GLU A 204 4.63 -22.70 -13.44
CA GLU A 204 5.74 -23.22 -14.23
C GLU A 204 5.10 -23.78 -15.49
N ALA A 205 5.34 -23.13 -16.63
CA ALA A 205 4.97 -23.69 -17.92
C ALA A 205 5.67 -25.05 -17.98
N ASP A 206 4.87 -26.11 -17.89
CA ASP A 206 5.32 -27.48 -17.92
C ASP A 206 6.08 -27.68 -19.23
N GLU A 207 7.41 -27.64 -19.20
CA GLU A 207 8.30 -28.09 -20.26
C GLU A 207 8.22 -29.63 -20.34
N THR A 208 7.02 -30.16 -20.57
CA THR A 208 6.79 -31.54 -21.00
C THR A 208 6.06 -31.55 -22.34
N THR A 209 6.66 -30.88 -23.32
CA THR A 209 6.46 -31.23 -24.73
C THR A 209 7.82 -31.29 -25.43
N GLY A 210 8.58 -32.34 -25.12
CA GLY A 210 9.85 -32.68 -25.76
C GLY A 210 9.97 -34.19 -25.93
N ALA A 211 9.64 -34.65 -27.13
CA ALA A 211 9.54 -36.02 -27.65
C ALA A 211 10.74 -36.97 -27.35
N PRO A 212 10.60 -38.28 -27.66
CA PRO A 212 10.73 -38.72 -29.06
C PRO A 212 9.52 -39.46 -29.64
#